data_AF-A0A859FAZ6-F1
#
_entry.id   AF-A0A859FAZ6-F1
#
_cell.length_a   1.000
_cell.length_b   1.000
_cell.length_c   1.000
_cell.angle_alpha   90.00
_cell.angle_beta   90.00
_cell.angle_gamma   90.00
#
_symmetry.space_group_name_H-M   'P 1'
#
loop_
_entity.id
_entity.type
_entity.pdbx_description
1 polymer ?
#
loop_
_entity_poly.entity_id
_entity_poly.type
_entity_poly.pdbx_seq_one_letter_code
_entity_poly.pdbx_strand_id
1 'polypeptide(L)'
;MNSRKVVFLFNSTLLIGTGFGFLMGFVLDFQTHINDIANFSFGGLFTIAITAAIWTVIAQMGFFAYLTIHRFGLGIFKSTSLWNKVQLVIIAFALFDLMFFRHYFFAEEGELVYGYAIMPLLLLGYALIVAYIKVRETDRSAFIPTIFFMVVVTSIEWIPALRENDMTFLLNAIVALLVANTWQILVLHRLHRQPNGKQPNVAAVQQREEKELQERKQEASAKKKKKRRKK
;
A
#
# COMPACT_ATOMS: atom_id res chain seq x y z
N MET A 1 1.14 -13.99 13.65
CA MET A 1 1.72 -14.41 12.35
C MET A 1 2.81 -15.44 12.62
N ASN A 2 3.02 -16.44 11.77
CA ASN A 2 4.17 -17.36 11.89
C ASN A 2 5.25 -17.01 10.86
N SER A 3 6.46 -17.57 11.00
CA SER A 3 7.60 -17.22 10.13
C SER A 3 7.32 -17.46 8.65
N ARG A 4 6.58 -18.52 8.29
CA ARG A 4 6.21 -18.79 6.89
C ARG A 4 5.39 -17.67 6.26
N LYS A 5 4.45 -17.08 7.00
CA LYS A 5 3.62 -15.97 6.52
C LYS A 5 4.42 -14.66 6.40
N VAL A 6 5.36 -14.43 7.32
CA VAL A 6 6.28 -13.28 7.24
C VAL A 6 7.14 -13.40 5.98
N VAL A 7 7.75 -14.57 5.75
CA VAL A 7 8.57 -14.82 4.56
C VAL A 7 7.76 -14.72 3.28
N PHE A 8 6.53 -15.25 3.26
CA PHE A 8 5.62 -15.07 2.13
C PHE A 8 5.31 -13.60 1.87
N LEU A 9 4.95 -12.83 2.90
CA LEU A 9 4.66 -11.40 2.76
C LEU A 9 5.88 -10.65 2.23
N PHE A 10 7.06 -10.95 2.78
CA PHE A 10 8.32 -10.37 2.33
C PHE A 10 8.57 -10.68 0.85
N ASN A 11 8.66 -11.95 0.48
CA ASN A 11 9.00 -12.34 -0.90
C ASN A 11 7.95 -11.88 -1.92
N SER A 12 6.66 -11.97 -1.59
CA SER A 12 5.60 -11.50 -2.49
C SER A 12 5.62 -9.98 -2.67
N THR A 13 5.85 -9.22 -1.59
CA THR A 13 6.02 -7.77 -1.69
C THR A 13 7.24 -7.44 -2.53
N LEU A 14 8.38 -8.09 -2.26
CA LEU A 14 9.62 -7.86 -2.99
C LEU A 14 9.43 -8.09 -4.48
N LEU A 15 8.81 -9.21 -4.87
CA LEU A 15 8.59 -9.56 -6.26
C LEU A 15 7.61 -8.61 -6.96
N ILE A 16 6.49 -8.28 -6.30
CA ILE A 16 5.45 -7.41 -6.90
C ILE A 16 5.95 -5.96 -6.99
N GLY A 17 6.52 -5.41 -5.92
CA GLY A 17 7.07 -4.05 -5.91
C GLY A 17 8.23 -3.89 -6.90
N THR A 18 9.19 -4.83 -6.90
CA THR A 18 10.30 -4.81 -7.86
C THR A 18 9.80 -4.96 -9.28
N GLY A 19 8.83 -5.84 -9.53
CA GLY A 19 8.27 -6.06 -10.86
C GLY A 19 7.60 -4.81 -11.44
N PHE A 20 6.72 -4.15 -10.68
CA PHE A 20 6.07 -2.92 -11.14
C PHE A 20 7.02 -1.73 -11.21
N GLY A 21 7.98 -1.61 -10.26
CA GLY A 21 9.01 -0.58 -10.31
C GLY A 21 9.97 -0.76 -11.50
N PHE A 22 10.35 -2.00 -11.82
CA PHE A 22 11.12 -2.34 -13.01
C PHE A 22 10.36 -1.95 -14.28
N LEU A 23 9.07 -2.34 -14.38
CA LEU A 23 8.23 -1.97 -15.53
C LEU A 23 8.14 -0.45 -15.68
N MET A 24 7.99 0.29 -14.58
CA MET A 24 7.94 1.75 -14.62
C MET A 24 9.26 2.34 -15.09
N GLY A 25 10.40 1.89 -14.54
CA GLY A 25 11.73 2.37 -14.96
C GLY A 25 12.03 2.06 -16.43
N PHE A 26 11.64 0.88 -16.89
CA PHE A 26 11.75 0.48 -18.28
C PHE A 26 10.90 1.37 -19.20
N VAL A 27 9.67 1.71 -18.81
CA VAL A 27 8.78 2.58 -19.61
C VAL A 27 9.28 4.03 -19.66
N LEU A 28 9.83 4.54 -18.56
CA LEU A 28 10.32 5.93 -18.49
C LEU A 28 11.49 6.17 -19.47
N ASP A 29 12.41 5.22 -19.60
CA ASP A 29 13.55 5.29 -20.52
C ASP A 29 13.49 4.20 -21.60
N PHE A 30 12.31 4.01 -22.19
CA PHE A 30 12.01 2.89 -23.09
C PHE A 30 12.99 2.75 -24.26
N GLN A 31 13.28 3.85 -24.96
CA GLN A 31 14.15 3.80 -26.14
C GLN A 31 15.58 3.38 -25.78
N THR A 32 16.10 3.87 -24.65
CA THR A 32 17.42 3.53 -24.12
C THR A 32 17.50 2.04 -23.83
N HIS A 33 16.51 1.50 -23.11
CA HIS A 33 16.49 0.10 -22.72
C HIS A 33 16.27 -0.86 -23.91
N ILE A 34 15.51 -0.44 -24.94
CA ILE A 34 15.37 -1.22 -26.18
C ILE A 34 16.70 -1.27 -26.96
N ASN A 35 17.41 -0.15 -27.04
CA ASN A 35 18.72 -0.10 -27.68
C ASN A 35 19.74 -0.96 -26.90
N ASP A 36 19.71 -0.92 -25.57
CA ASP A 36 20.53 -1.76 -24.69
C ASP A 36 20.31 -3.25 -24.98
N ILE A 37 19.04 -3.69 -25.08
CA ILE A 37 18.69 -5.07 -25.44
C ILE A 37 19.22 -5.43 -26.83
N ALA A 38 19.04 -4.54 -27.81
CA ALA A 38 19.51 -4.78 -29.19
C ALA A 38 21.03 -4.93 -29.26
N ASN A 39 21.76 -4.22 -28.40
CA ASN A 39 23.22 -4.27 -28.30
C ASN A 39 23.75 -5.34 -27.33
N PHE A 40 22.88 -6.23 -26.80
CA PHE A 40 23.22 -7.23 -25.78
C PHE A 40 23.85 -6.62 -24.50
N SER A 41 23.53 -5.37 -24.18
CA SER A 41 23.95 -4.67 -22.98
C SER A 41 22.83 -4.74 -21.92
N PHE A 42 22.99 -5.58 -20.91
CA PHE A 42 21.96 -5.75 -19.86
C PHE A 42 22.19 -4.90 -18.60
N GLY A 43 23.26 -4.09 -18.56
CA GLY A 43 23.63 -3.31 -17.38
C GLY A 43 22.54 -2.32 -16.92
N GLY A 44 21.89 -1.63 -17.86
CA GLY A 44 20.78 -0.73 -17.56
C GLY A 44 19.59 -1.47 -16.94
N LEU A 45 19.22 -2.61 -17.53
CA LEU A 45 18.13 -3.47 -17.03
C LEU A 45 18.38 -3.99 -15.61
N PHE A 46 19.61 -4.41 -15.29
CA PHE A 46 19.95 -4.80 -13.92
C PHE A 46 19.88 -3.61 -12.95
N THR A 47 20.32 -2.43 -13.39
CA THR A 47 20.29 -1.21 -12.56
C THR A 47 18.86 -0.82 -12.19
N ILE A 48 17.93 -0.82 -13.15
CA ILE A 48 16.51 -0.50 -12.85
C ILE A 48 15.87 -1.57 -11.96
N ALA A 49 16.22 -2.86 -12.13
CA ALA A 49 15.70 -3.93 -11.30
C ALA A 49 16.19 -3.80 -9.85
N ILE A 50 17.48 -3.54 -9.66
CA ILE A 50 18.07 -3.34 -8.33
C ILE A 50 17.48 -2.09 -7.67
N THR A 51 17.33 -0.99 -8.41
CA THR A 51 16.74 0.26 -7.89
C THR A 51 15.31 0.03 -7.43
N ALA A 52 14.48 -0.64 -8.23
CA ALA A 52 13.11 -1.00 -7.85
C ALA A 52 13.07 -1.94 -6.62
N ALA A 53 14.01 -2.87 -6.52
CA ALA A 53 14.15 -3.75 -5.36
C ALA A 53 14.51 -2.98 -4.09
N ILE A 54 15.41 -1.99 -4.17
CA ILE A 54 15.78 -1.12 -3.05
C ILE A 54 14.55 -0.37 -2.52
N TRP A 55 13.77 0.27 -3.41
CA TRP A 55 12.53 0.94 -3.01
C TRP A 55 11.54 -0.02 -2.34
N THR A 56 11.43 -1.23 -2.87
CA THR A 56 10.54 -2.24 -2.29
C THR A 56 11.02 -2.72 -0.91
N VAL A 57 12.33 -2.84 -0.69
CA VAL A 57 12.90 -3.15 0.64
C VAL A 57 12.70 -1.99 1.62
N ILE A 58 12.81 -0.75 1.16
CA ILE A 58 12.49 0.44 1.98
C ILE A 58 11.02 0.39 2.43
N ALA A 59 10.09 0.11 1.52
CA ALA A 59 8.67 -0.11 1.84
C ALA A 59 8.46 -1.24 2.86
N GLN A 60 9.22 -2.33 2.77
CA GLN A 60 9.17 -3.41 3.76
C GLN A 60 9.60 -2.97 5.15
N MET A 61 10.70 -2.24 5.24
CA MET A 61 11.17 -1.71 6.51
C MET A 61 10.12 -0.76 7.12
N GLY A 62 9.58 0.18 6.35
CA GLY A 62 8.60 1.14 6.85
C GLY A 62 7.27 0.49 7.21
N PHE A 63 6.82 -0.54 6.50
CA PHE A 63 5.65 -1.33 6.89
C PHE A 63 5.81 -2.02 8.25
N PHE A 64 6.94 -2.67 8.52
CA PHE A 64 7.17 -3.30 9.83
C PHE A 64 7.35 -2.28 10.94
N ALA A 65 8.01 -1.14 10.67
CA ALA A 65 8.09 -0.02 11.59
C ALA A 65 6.68 0.52 11.93
N TYR A 66 5.83 0.67 10.92
CA TYR A 66 4.44 1.11 11.10
C TYR A 66 3.64 0.17 11.99
N LEU A 67 3.70 -1.15 11.77
CA LEU A 67 3.00 -2.11 12.63
C LEU A 67 3.41 -1.98 14.10
N THR A 68 4.68 -1.69 14.35
CA THR A 68 5.24 -1.46 15.68
C THR A 68 4.71 -0.14 16.28
N ILE A 69 4.80 0.96 15.53
CA ILE A 69 4.30 2.28 15.92
C ILE A 69 2.80 2.22 16.22
N HIS A 70 2.02 1.57 15.36
CA HIS A 70 0.57 1.45 15.54
C HIS A 70 0.24 0.67 16.82
N ARG A 71 0.97 -0.43 17.10
CA ARG A 71 0.79 -1.21 18.33
C ARG A 71 1.14 -0.41 19.58
N PHE A 72 2.24 0.34 19.56
CA PHE A 72 2.61 1.20 20.69
C PHE A 72 1.67 2.39 20.85
N GLY A 73 1.21 3.01 19.75
CA GLY A 73 0.23 4.09 19.77
C GLY A 73 -1.05 3.67 20.48
N LEU A 74 -1.61 2.50 20.14
CA LEU A 74 -2.78 1.97 20.85
C LEU A 74 -2.51 1.72 22.34
N GLY A 75 -1.31 1.24 22.69
CA GLY A 75 -0.91 1.02 24.09
C GLY A 75 -0.75 2.32 24.90
N ILE A 76 -0.20 3.37 24.30
CA ILE A 76 0.05 4.67 24.94
C ILE A 76 -1.26 5.45 25.11
N PHE A 77 -2.04 5.59 24.03
CA PHE A 77 -3.27 6.40 24.04
C PHE A 77 -4.46 5.68 24.68
N LYS A 78 -4.38 4.36 24.86
CA LYS A 78 -5.40 3.49 25.50
C LYS A 78 -6.80 3.56 24.89
N SER A 79 -6.98 4.31 23.80
CA SER A 79 -8.23 4.52 23.08
C SER A 79 -7.97 4.62 21.59
N THR A 80 -8.61 3.74 20.82
CA THR A 80 -8.53 3.73 19.35
C THR A 80 -9.02 5.06 18.75
N SER A 81 -10.03 5.68 19.36
CA SER A 81 -10.56 6.97 18.88
C SER A 81 -9.54 8.10 19.04
N LEU A 82 -8.84 8.15 20.17
CA LEU A 82 -7.81 9.16 20.40
C LEU A 82 -6.61 8.95 19.48
N TRP A 83 -6.15 7.71 19.34
CA TRP A 83 -5.05 7.39 18.41
C TRP A 83 -5.38 7.75 16.97
N ASN A 84 -6.60 7.45 16.51
CA ASN A 84 -7.04 7.83 15.17
C ASN A 84 -7.06 9.35 14.96
N LYS A 85 -7.43 10.15 15.97
CA LYS A 85 -7.35 11.62 15.89
C LYS A 85 -5.90 12.10 15.75
N VAL A 86 -4.98 11.51 16.52
CA VAL A 86 -3.55 11.81 16.40
C VAL A 86 -3.03 11.47 15.00
N GLN A 87 -3.42 10.31 14.46
CA GLN A 87 -3.07 9.93 13.09
C GLN A 87 -3.56 10.95 12.05
N LEU A 88 -4.79 11.46 12.18
CA LEU A 88 -5.31 12.49 11.26
C LEU A 88 -4.50 13.78 11.29
N VAL A 89 -4.07 14.22 12.48
CA VAL A 89 -3.21 15.39 12.62
C VAL A 89 -1.86 15.16 11.93
N ILE A 90 -1.24 14.00 12.16
CA ILE A 90 0.05 13.66 11.52
C ILE A 90 -0.10 13.53 10.00
N ILE A 91 -1.21 12.99 9.49
CA ILE A 91 -1.51 12.95 8.05
C ILE A 91 -1.53 14.37 7.48
N ALA A 92 -2.24 15.30 8.14
CA ALA A 92 -2.31 16.69 7.69
C ALA A 92 -0.93 17.35 7.66
N PHE A 93 -0.11 17.12 8.69
CA PHE A 93 1.28 17.58 8.72
C PHE A 93 2.11 16.97 7.59
N ALA A 94 2.07 15.65 7.38
CA ALA A 94 2.85 15.01 6.32
C ALA A 94 2.50 15.52 4.92
N LEU A 95 1.21 15.76 4.64
CA LEU A 95 0.77 16.33 3.36
C LEU A 95 1.23 17.78 3.19
N PHE A 96 1.13 18.58 4.26
CA PHE A 96 1.64 19.95 4.26
C PHE A 96 3.14 19.99 4.06
N ASP A 97 3.90 19.18 4.80
CA ASP A 97 5.35 19.07 4.72
C ASP A 97 5.78 18.66 3.31
N LEU A 98 5.09 17.68 2.70
CA LEU A 98 5.38 17.25 1.33
C LEU A 98 5.23 18.40 0.33
N MET A 99 4.17 19.22 0.45
CA MET A 99 3.97 20.41 -0.37
C MET A 99 5.01 21.49 -0.07
N PHE A 100 5.19 21.82 1.21
CA PHE A 100 6.02 22.92 1.67
C PHE A 100 7.50 22.69 1.38
N PHE A 101 8.04 21.51 1.74
CA PHE A 101 9.45 21.21 1.47
C PHE A 101 9.73 21.10 -0.02
N ARG A 102 8.83 20.52 -0.81
CA ARG A 102 9.02 20.46 -2.27
C ARG A 102 9.09 21.86 -2.87
N HIS A 103 8.20 22.76 -2.46
CA HIS A 103 8.27 24.16 -2.87
C HIS A 103 9.57 24.82 -2.38
N TYR A 104 9.92 24.67 -1.09
CA TYR A 104 11.12 25.28 -0.50
C TYR A 104 12.43 24.89 -1.20
N PHE A 105 12.54 23.64 -1.69
CA PHE A 105 13.76 23.17 -2.33
C PHE A 105 13.82 23.40 -3.85
N PHE A 106 12.69 23.52 -4.55
CA PHE A 106 12.67 23.47 -6.02
C PHE A 106 11.87 24.59 -6.69
N ALA A 107 11.22 25.48 -5.94
CA ALA A 107 10.44 26.55 -6.54
C ALA A 107 11.32 27.63 -7.17
N GLU A 108 10.92 28.05 -8.36
CA GLU A 108 11.51 29.20 -9.05
C GLU A 108 10.85 30.52 -8.58
N GLU A 109 11.50 31.65 -8.88
CA GLU A 109 10.97 32.96 -8.51
C GLU A 109 9.57 33.19 -9.07
N GLY A 110 8.61 33.48 -8.19
CA GLY A 110 7.22 33.76 -8.55
C GLY A 110 6.29 32.53 -8.55
N GLU A 111 6.80 31.32 -8.34
CA GLU A 111 5.94 30.15 -8.18
C GLU A 111 5.19 30.20 -6.84
N LEU A 112 3.90 29.85 -6.89
CA LEU A 112 3.05 29.81 -5.70
C LEU A 112 3.13 28.43 -5.04
N VAL A 113 3.19 28.42 -3.70
CA VAL A 113 3.19 27.19 -2.87
C VAL A 113 2.03 26.25 -3.24
N TYR A 114 0.86 26.79 -3.59
CA TYR A 114 -0.32 25.98 -3.95
C TYR A 114 -0.13 25.14 -5.23
N GLY A 115 0.79 25.53 -6.13
CA GLY A 115 1.13 24.72 -7.32
C GLY A 115 1.73 23.36 -6.95
N TYR A 116 2.34 23.25 -5.77
CA TYR A 116 2.96 22.04 -5.25
C TYR A 116 1.97 21.11 -4.52
N ALA A 117 0.69 21.49 -4.39
CA ALA A 117 -0.33 20.68 -3.72
C ALA A 117 -0.74 19.43 -4.52
N ILE A 118 -0.46 19.38 -5.83
CA ILE A 118 -0.90 18.29 -6.71
C ILE A 118 -0.35 16.93 -6.24
N MET A 119 0.95 16.85 -5.95
CA MET A 119 1.62 15.63 -5.46
C MET A 119 0.98 15.05 -4.18
N PRO A 120 0.87 15.80 -3.07
CA PRO A 120 0.22 15.32 -1.86
C PRO A 120 -1.27 14.99 -2.06
N LEU A 121 -1.98 15.74 -2.91
CA LEU A 121 -3.39 15.45 -3.20
C LEU A 121 -3.58 14.14 -3.97
N LEU A 122 -2.70 13.84 -4.94
CA LEU A 122 -2.70 12.56 -5.64
C LEU A 122 -2.39 11.40 -4.69
N LEU A 123 -1.39 11.57 -3.81
CA LEU A 123 -1.05 10.58 -2.80
C LEU A 123 -2.23 10.33 -1.83
N LEU A 124 -2.88 11.40 -1.36
CA LEU A 124 -4.07 11.30 -0.51
C LEU A 124 -5.22 10.61 -1.24
N GLY A 125 -5.49 10.99 -2.50
CA GLY A 125 -6.52 10.36 -3.32
C GLY A 125 -6.30 8.85 -3.47
N TYR A 126 -5.07 8.45 -3.77
CA TYR A 126 -4.70 7.04 -3.84
C TYR A 126 -4.85 6.32 -2.49
N ALA A 127 -4.40 6.94 -1.39
CA ALA A 127 -4.54 6.41 -0.04
C ALA A 127 -6.00 6.19 0.35
N LEU A 128 -6.91 7.10 -0.04
CA LEU A 128 -8.36 6.97 0.19
C LEU A 128 -8.94 5.77 -0.56
N ILE A 129 -8.52 5.53 -1.81
CA ILE A 129 -8.94 4.36 -2.59
C ILE A 129 -8.49 3.07 -1.89
N VAL A 130 -7.22 2.97 -1.50
CA VAL A 130 -6.68 1.78 -0.82
C VAL A 130 -7.37 1.56 0.53
N ALA A 131 -7.59 2.61 1.32
CA ALA A 131 -8.30 2.53 2.58
C ALA A 131 -9.76 2.08 2.41
N TYR A 132 -10.43 2.53 1.35
CA TYR A 132 -11.78 2.08 1.03
C TYR A 132 -11.83 0.59 0.68
N ILE A 133 -10.90 0.11 -0.16
CA ILE A 133 -10.76 -1.32 -0.48
C ILE A 133 -10.52 -2.11 0.81
N LYS A 134 -9.59 -1.65 1.66
CA LYS A 134 -9.26 -2.31 2.92
C LYS A 134 -10.47 -2.46 3.84
N VAL A 135 -11.25 -1.40 4.02
CA VAL A 135 -12.45 -1.40 4.87
C VAL A 135 -13.50 -2.38 4.35
N ARG A 136 -13.66 -2.50 3.02
CA ARG A 136 -14.59 -3.47 2.42
C ARG A 136 -14.21 -4.93 2.73
N GLU A 137 -12.93 -5.21 2.92
CA GLU A 137 -12.43 -6.57 3.19
C GLU A 137 -12.27 -6.88 4.69
N THR A 138 -12.25 -5.84 5.53
CA THR A 138 -12.03 -5.92 6.98
C THR A 138 -13.16 -5.26 7.75
N ASP A 139 -12.92 -4.06 8.30
CA ASP A 139 -13.85 -3.31 9.12
C ASP A 139 -13.53 -1.81 9.06
N ARG A 140 -14.46 -0.96 9.54
CA ARG A 140 -14.33 0.50 9.45
C ARG A 140 -13.19 1.07 10.28
N SER A 141 -12.72 0.38 11.32
CA SER A 141 -11.62 0.87 12.16
C SER A 141 -10.28 0.88 11.42
N ALA A 142 -10.15 0.12 10.33
CA ALA A 142 -8.95 0.08 9.50
C ALA A 142 -8.78 1.31 8.58
N PHE A 143 -9.79 2.17 8.44
CA PHE A 143 -9.76 3.28 7.48
C PHE A 143 -8.63 4.28 7.74
N ILE A 144 -8.64 4.92 8.91
CA ILE A 144 -7.65 5.94 9.29
C ILE A 144 -6.23 5.33 9.38
N PRO A 145 -6.02 4.16 10.01
CA PRO A 145 -4.73 3.47 9.99
C PRO A 145 -4.18 3.22 8.58
N THR A 146 -5.04 2.91 7.62
CA THR A 146 -4.62 2.68 6.23
C THR A 146 -4.22 3.97 5.52
N ILE A 147 -4.98 5.06 5.71
CA ILE A 147 -4.60 6.37 5.16
C ILE A 147 -3.29 6.83 5.77
N PHE A 148 -3.13 6.68 7.09
CA PHE A 148 -1.91 7.03 7.80
C PHE A 148 -0.71 6.30 7.21
N PHE A 149 -0.82 4.98 7.04
CA PHE A 149 0.26 4.19 6.45
C PHE A 149 0.57 4.63 5.01
N MET A 150 -0.46 4.72 4.16
CA MET A 150 -0.27 5.06 2.75
C MET A 150 0.22 6.49 2.52
N VAL A 151 -0.07 7.44 3.41
CA VAL A 151 0.38 8.83 3.30
C VAL A 151 1.69 9.03 4.05
N VAL A 152 1.69 8.87 5.37
CA VAL A 152 2.80 9.28 6.24
C VAL A 152 4.01 8.38 6.03
N VAL A 153 3.81 7.06 6.03
CA VAL A 153 4.92 6.12 5.95
C VAL A 153 5.52 6.12 4.54
N THR A 154 4.67 6.08 3.50
CA THR A 154 5.13 6.27 2.12
C THR A 154 5.87 7.60 1.92
N SER A 155 5.40 8.71 2.51
CA SER A 155 6.09 10.00 2.38
C SER A 155 7.48 9.97 3.00
N ILE A 156 7.64 9.35 4.17
CA ILE A 156 8.94 9.18 4.84
C ILE A 156 9.87 8.31 3.99
N GLU A 157 9.36 7.20 3.46
CA GLU A 157 10.10 6.30 2.59
C GLU A 157 10.55 6.99 1.30
N TRP A 158 9.76 7.93 0.79
CA TRP A 158 10.00 8.64 -0.45
C TRP A 158 10.95 9.84 -0.30
N ILE A 159 11.31 10.24 0.93
CA ILE A 159 12.23 11.37 1.20
C ILE A 159 13.50 11.34 0.34
N PRO A 160 14.20 10.21 0.16
CA PRO A 160 15.44 10.21 -0.63
C PRO A 160 15.21 10.63 -2.09
N ALA A 161 14.08 10.24 -2.70
CA ALA A 161 13.75 10.66 -4.06
C ALA A 161 13.22 12.10 -4.11
N LEU A 162 12.49 12.53 -3.09
CA LEU A 162 11.95 13.90 -2.99
C LEU A 162 13.03 14.98 -2.92
N ARG A 163 14.25 14.60 -2.51
CA ARG A 163 15.43 15.48 -2.47
C ARG A 163 16.11 15.66 -3.83
N GLU A 164 15.78 14.83 -4.80
CA GLU A 164 16.27 14.97 -6.17
C GLU A 164 15.28 15.78 -7.01
N ASN A 165 15.81 16.55 -7.97
CA ASN A 165 14.97 17.25 -8.96
C ASN A 165 14.79 16.45 -10.26
N ASP A 166 14.65 15.12 -10.13
CA ASP A 166 14.50 14.22 -11.27
C ASP A 166 13.12 13.56 -11.23
N MET A 167 12.27 13.91 -12.20
CA MET A 167 10.91 13.37 -12.32
C MET A 167 10.91 11.87 -12.61
N THR A 168 11.86 11.37 -13.40
CA THR A 168 11.99 9.94 -13.72
C THR A 168 12.33 9.15 -12.45
N PHE A 169 13.27 9.65 -11.65
CA PHE A 169 13.62 9.04 -10.37
C PHE A 169 12.46 9.08 -9.36
N LEU A 170 11.77 10.22 -9.26
CA LEU A 170 10.59 10.39 -8.41
C LEU A 170 9.48 9.39 -8.75
N LEU A 171 9.14 9.28 -10.04
CA LEU A 171 8.09 8.41 -10.55
C LEU A 171 8.45 6.93 -10.39
N ASN A 172 9.70 6.56 -10.66
CA ASN A 172 10.16 5.19 -10.45
C ASN A 172 10.03 4.78 -8.97
N ALA A 173 10.48 5.65 -8.06
CA ALA A 173 10.43 5.42 -6.62
C ALA A 173 8.98 5.29 -6.10
N ILE A 174 8.11 6.25 -6.40
CA ILE A 174 6.74 6.26 -5.86
C ILE A 174 5.91 5.09 -6.36
N VAL A 175 6.10 4.65 -7.61
CA VAL A 175 5.37 3.48 -8.13
C VAL A 175 5.77 2.21 -7.38
N ALA A 176 7.07 1.97 -7.19
CA ALA A 176 7.55 0.83 -6.42
C ALA A 176 7.02 0.86 -4.97
N LEU A 177 7.12 2.02 -4.31
CA LEU A 177 6.62 2.21 -2.94
C LEU A 177 5.11 2.00 -2.83
N LEU A 178 4.31 2.63 -3.69
CA LEU A 178 2.85 2.52 -3.64
C LEU A 178 2.38 1.09 -3.89
N VAL A 179 2.97 0.40 -4.85
CA VAL A 179 2.63 -0.99 -5.15
C VAL A 179 2.99 -1.90 -3.97
N ALA A 180 4.20 -1.75 -3.43
CA ALA A 180 4.66 -2.53 -2.28
C ALA A 180 3.79 -2.30 -1.03
N ASN A 181 3.59 -1.04 -0.65
CA ASN A 181 2.80 -0.66 0.52
C ASN A 181 1.33 -1.10 0.38
N THR A 182 0.75 -0.94 -0.82
CA THR A 182 -0.62 -1.40 -1.09
C THR A 182 -0.74 -2.91 -0.95
N TRP A 183 0.20 -3.67 -1.52
CA TRP A 183 0.21 -5.12 -1.37
C TRP A 183 0.29 -5.53 0.10
N GLN A 184 1.20 -4.94 0.87
CA GLN A 184 1.38 -5.28 2.28
C GLN A 184 0.14 -4.99 3.12
N ILE A 185 -0.41 -3.77 3.01
CA ILE A 185 -1.56 -3.37 3.83
C ILE A 185 -2.81 -4.18 3.48
N LEU A 186 -3.00 -4.54 2.21
CA LEU A 186 -4.14 -5.34 1.77
C LEU A 186 -3.95 -6.84 2.04
N VAL A 187 -2.75 -7.41 1.99
CA VAL A 187 -2.55 -8.86 2.18
C VAL A 187 -2.46 -9.27 3.65
N LEU A 188 -1.96 -8.39 4.53
CA LEU A 188 -1.71 -8.74 5.95
C LEU A 188 -2.92 -9.38 6.65
N HIS A 189 -4.11 -8.80 6.48
CA HIS A 189 -5.31 -9.33 7.15
C HIS A 189 -5.74 -10.70 6.63
N ARG A 190 -5.48 -11.00 5.35
CA ARG A 190 -5.76 -12.30 4.75
C ARG A 190 -4.82 -13.37 5.32
N LEU A 191 -3.55 -13.03 5.51
CA LEU A 191 -2.58 -13.90 6.17
C LEU A 191 -2.95 -14.18 7.62
N HIS A 192 -3.52 -13.21 8.34
CA HIS A 192 -4.02 -13.44 9.70
C HIS A 192 -5.24 -14.39 9.76
N ARG A 193 -6.11 -14.38 8.75
CA ARG A 193 -7.29 -15.26 8.67
C ARG A 193 -6.97 -16.71 8.30
N GLN A 194 -5.82 -16.98 7.69
CA GLN A 194 -5.43 -18.35 7.33
C GLN A 194 -5.05 -19.15 8.59
N PRO A 195 -5.51 -20.41 8.76
CA PRO A 195 -5.04 -21.26 9.84
C PRO A 195 -3.53 -21.49 9.72
N ASN A 196 -2.78 -21.36 10.82
CA ASN A 196 -1.34 -21.60 10.83
C ASN A 196 -1.09 -23.10 10.57
N GLY A 197 -0.39 -23.44 9.49
CA GLY A 197 0.19 -24.78 9.30
C GLY A 197 -0.67 -25.83 8.59
N LYS A 198 -1.88 -25.50 8.12
CA LYS A 198 -2.60 -26.32 7.13
C LYS A 198 -3.05 -25.41 5.99
N GLN A 199 -2.48 -25.59 4.80
CA GLN A 199 -3.21 -25.18 3.60
C GLN A 199 -4.57 -25.88 3.71
N PRO A 200 -5.71 -25.17 3.61
CA PRO A 200 -6.97 -25.87 3.44
C PRO A 200 -6.80 -26.71 2.18
N ASN A 201 -6.85 -28.03 2.32
CA ASN A 201 -7.03 -28.94 1.20
C ASN A 201 -8.16 -28.37 0.34
N VAL A 202 -8.10 -28.50 -0.99
CA VAL A 202 -9.20 -28.17 -1.92
C VAL A 202 -10.56 -28.60 -1.35
N ALA A 203 -10.63 -29.76 -0.68
CA ALA A 203 -11.82 -30.23 0.03
C ALA A 203 -12.30 -29.30 1.16
N ALA A 204 -11.39 -28.73 1.96
CA ALA A 204 -11.72 -27.79 3.03
C ALA A 204 -12.12 -26.39 2.50
N VAL A 205 -11.61 -26.00 1.33
CA VAL A 205 -12.05 -24.78 0.63
C VAL A 205 -13.46 -24.99 0.07
N GLN A 206 -13.69 -26.11 -0.63
CA GLN A 206 -15.00 -26.49 -1.15
C GLN A 206 -16.05 -26.59 -0.03
N GLN A 207 -15.72 -27.21 1.10
CA GLN A 207 -16.64 -27.29 2.24
C GLN A 207 -16.99 -25.92 2.85
N ARG A 208 -16.08 -24.95 2.81
CA ARG A 208 -16.37 -23.58 3.26
C ARG A 208 -17.26 -22.85 2.26
N GLU A 209 -16.97 -22.96 0.97
CA GLU A 209 -17.81 -22.38 -0.09
C GLU A 209 -19.22 -22.98 -0.09
N GLU A 210 -19.35 -24.29 0.11
CA GLU A 210 -20.63 -24.97 0.26
C GLU A 210 -21.41 -24.49 1.48
N LYS A 211 -20.74 -24.33 2.63
CA LYS A 211 -21.36 -23.77 3.84
C LYS A 211 -21.84 -22.34 3.64
N GLU A 212 -21.01 -21.47 3.07
CA GLU A 212 -21.41 -20.09 2.77
C GLU A 212 -22.57 -20.02 1.77
N LEU A 213 -22.59 -20.91 0.77
CA LEU A 213 -23.69 -21.01 -0.18
C LEU A 213 -24.99 -21.49 0.49
N GLN A 214 -24.90 -22.45 1.41
CA GLN A 214 -26.04 -22.95 2.18
C GLN A 214 -26.60 -21.87 3.12
N GLU A 215 -25.74 -21.14 3.83
CA GLU A 215 -26.15 -20.02 4.69
C GLU A 215 -26.86 -18.93 3.88
N ARG A 216 -26.32 -18.55 2.72
CA ARG A 216 -26.98 -17.59 1.80
C ARG A 216 -28.34 -18.09 1.32
N LYS A 217 -28.48 -19.38 1.00
CA LYS A 217 -29.77 -19.99 0.60
C LYS A 217 -30.77 -20.03 1.76
N GLN A 218 -30.32 -20.31 2.98
CA GLN A 218 -31.16 -20.28 4.19
C GLN A 218 -31.64 -18.86 4.51
N GLU A 219 -30.77 -17.85 4.40
CA GLU A 219 -31.17 -16.46 4.58
C GLU A 219 -32.17 -15.98 3.51
N ALA A 220 -31.94 -16.35 2.25
CA ALA A 220 -32.83 -15.99 1.15
C ALA A 220 -34.22 -16.63 1.30
N SER A 221 -34.27 -17.90 1.73
CA SER A 221 -35.53 -18.61 1.96
C SER A 221 -36.27 -18.09 3.21
N ALA A 222 -35.56 -17.73 4.28
CA ALA A 222 -36.13 -17.07 5.46
C ALA A 222 -36.73 -15.69 5.10
N LYS A 223 -36.05 -14.90 4.27
CA LYS A 223 -36.55 -13.62 3.76
C LYS A 223 -37.81 -13.79 2.88
N LYS A 224 -37.86 -14.83 2.02
CA LYS A 224 -39.05 -15.15 1.22
C LYS A 224 -40.25 -15.59 2.08
N LYS A 225 -40.03 -16.44 3.11
CA LYS A 225 -41.08 -16.84 4.05
C LYS A 225 -41.63 -15.66 4.86
N LYS A 226 -40.78 -14.74 5.32
CA LYS A 226 -41.22 -13.50 5.99
C LYS A 226 -42.04 -12.59 5.07
N LYS A 227 -41.70 -12.48 3.77
CA LYS A 227 -42.49 -11.71 2.79
C LYS A 227 -43.86 -12.33 2.52
N ARG A 228 -43.97 -13.66 2.46
CA ARG A 228 -45.25 -14.38 2.27
C ARG A 228 -46.19 -14.29 3.47
N ARG A 229 -45.67 -14.17 4.70
CA ARG A 229 -46.48 -14.00 5.92
C ARG A 229 -47.00 -12.56 6.15
N LYS A 230 -46.54 -11.59 5.35
CA LYS A 230 -46.93 -10.17 5.42
C LYS A 230 -47.87 -9.74 4.30
N LYS A 231 -48.24 -10.67 3.41
CA LYS A 231 -49.33 -10.54 2.43
C LYS A 231 -50.49 -11.41 2.91
#